data_AF-A0A0L8FJQ3-F1
#
_entry.id   AF-A0A0L8FJQ3-F1
#
_cell.length_a   1.000
_cell.length_b   1.000
_cell.length_c   1.000
_cell.angle_alpha   90.00
_cell.angle_beta   90.00
_cell.angle_gamma   90.00
#
_symmetry.space_group_name_H-M   'P 1'
#
loop_
_entity.id
_entity.type
_entity.pdbx_description
1 polymer ?
#
loop_
_entity_poly.entity_id
_entity_poly.type
_entity_poly.pdbx_seq_one_letter_code
_entity_poly.pdbx_strand_id
1 'polypeptide(L)' 'GQSLDVVGLNFAEPVFSHGRLYVGCSSVGNPNHLFIYAPQGKIKNVVYQEVLQT' A
#
# COMPACT_ATOMS: atom_id res chain seq x y z
N GLY A 1 6.03 15.59 -1.14
CA GLY A 1 5.20 14.48 -1.65
C GLY A 1 4.94 14.73 -3.11
N GLN A 2 4.93 13.67 -3.93
CA GLN A 2 4.47 13.77 -5.31
C GLN A 2 2.99 13.44 -5.32
N SER A 3 2.18 14.30 -5.94
CA SER A 3 0.78 13.99 -6.23
C SER A 3 0.70 13.24 -7.55
N LEU A 4 0.03 12.11 -7.56
CA LEU A 4 -0.24 11.27 -8.71
C LEU A 4 -1.72 11.40 -9.06
N ASP A 5 -2.03 11.50 -10.35
CA ASP A 5 -3.42 11.57 -10.81
C ASP A 5 -4.15 10.24 -10.60
N VAL A 6 -3.46 9.11 -10.77
CA VAL A 6 -3.99 7.74 -10.62
C VAL A 6 -2.94 6.85 -9.96
N VAL A 7 -3.37 5.99 -9.02
CA VAL A 7 -2.49 5.09 -8.28
C VAL A 7 -3.05 3.67 -8.29
N GLY A 8 -2.20 2.70 -8.64
CA GLY A 8 -2.48 1.27 -8.52
C GLY A 8 -1.61 0.62 -7.43
N LEU A 9 -2.23 -0.04 -6.45
CA LEU A 9 -1.55 -0.81 -5.42
C LEU A 9 -1.79 -2.32 -5.64
N ASN A 10 -0.71 -3.06 -5.86
CA ASN A 10 -0.74 -4.50 -6.03
C ASN A 10 -0.37 -5.22 -4.72
N PHE A 11 -1.33 -5.96 -4.16
CA PHE A 11 -1.20 -6.83 -2.98
C PHE A 11 -1.48 -8.30 -3.33
N ALA A 12 -1.07 -8.75 -4.53
CA ALA A 12 -1.13 -10.16 -4.93
C ALA A 12 -0.33 -11.07 -3.99
N GLU A 13 0.76 -10.54 -3.44
CA GLU A 13 1.62 -11.22 -2.47
C GLU A 13 1.65 -10.43 -1.15
N PRO A 14 1.90 -11.10 0.00
CA PRO A 14 2.12 -10.43 1.27
C PRO A 14 3.31 -9.47 1.15
N VAL A 15 3.08 -8.19 1.45
CA VAL A 15 4.12 -7.16 1.38
C VAL A 15 4.18 -6.39 2.69
N PHE A 16 5.34 -5.82 2.99
CA PHE A 16 5.47 -4.81 4.05
C PHE A 16 4.62 -3.60 3.66
N SER A 17 3.42 -3.52 4.26
CA SER A 17 2.29 -2.81 3.63
C SER A 17 2.02 -1.45 4.24
N HIS A 18 2.44 -1.19 5.49
CA HIS A 18 2.09 0.06 6.17
C HIS A 18 2.59 1.31 5.43
N GLY A 19 3.85 1.28 4.95
CA GLY A 19 4.43 2.39 4.20
C GLY A 19 3.82 2.57 2.81
N ARG A 20 3.65 1.48 2.06
CA ARG A 20 3.13 1.54 0.68
C ARG A 20 1.65 1.91 0.60
N LEU A 21 0.85 1.44 1.55
CA LEU A 21 -0.57 1.80 1.63
C LEU A 21 -0.73 3.27 2.01
N TYR A 22 0.04 3.74 3.00
CA TYR A 22 0.04 5.15 3.37
C TYR A 22 0.51 6.05 2.21
N VAL A 23 1.60 5.70 1.52
CA VAL A 23 2.12 6.48 0.38
C VAL A 23 1.14 6.49 -0.79
N GLY A 24 0.54 5.35 -1.13
CA GLY A 24 -0.45 5.27 -2.21
C GLY A 24 -1.71 6.07 -1.93
N CYS A 25 -2.26 5.97 -0.72
CA CYS A 25 -3.45 6.73 -0.32
C CYS A 25 -3.18 8.23 -0.19
N SER A 26 -2.00 8.64 0.29
CA SER A 26 -1.65 10.05 0.48
C SER A 26 -1.17 10.75 -0.78
N SER A 27 -0.81 10.00 -1.83
CA SER A 27 -0.32 10.55 -3.09
C SER A 27 -1.41 10.90 -4.09
N VAL A 28 -2.67 10.54 -3.84
CA VAL A 28 -3.78 10.80 -4.77
C VAL A 28 -4.78 11.80 -4.18
N GLY A 29 -5.16 12.80 -4.97
CA GLY A 29 -6.13 13.83 -4.54
C GLY A 29 -7.59 13.39 -4.60
N ASN A 30 -7.90 12.37 -5.40
CA ASN A 30 -9.24 11.82 -5.59
C ASN A 30 -9.26 10.31 -5.28
N PRO A 31 -10.03 9.84 -4.29
CA PRO A 31 -10.07 8.42 -3.94
C PRO A 31 -10.59 7.52 -5.07
N ASN A 32 -11.38 8.04 -6.01
CA ASN A 32 -11.84 7.27 -7.17
C ASN A 32 -10.70 6.89 -8.14
N HIS A 33 -9.54 7.51 -8.01
CA HIS A 33 -8.36 7.21 -8.81
C HIS A 33 -7.37 6.28 -8.09
N LEU A 34 -7.76 5.74 -6.93
CA LEU A 34 -7.00 4.73 -6.19
C LEU A 34 -7.56 3.34 -6.49
N PHE A 35 -6.73 2.49 -7.08
CA PHE A 35 -7.06 1.12 -7.41
C PHE A 35 -6.24 0.16 -6.55
N ILE A 36 -6.92 -0.74 -5.82
CA ILE A 36 -6.28 -1.71 -4.93
C ILE A 36 -6.58 -3.12 -5.46
N TYR A 37 -5.55 -3.84 -5.86
CA TYR A 37 -5.64 -5.24 -6.23
C TYR A 37 -5.26 -6.13 -5.04
N ALA A 38 -6.26 -6.82 -4.47
CA ALA A 38 -6.09 -7.75 -3.35
C ALA A 38 -6.89 -9.04 -3.63
N PRO A 39 -6.30 -10.02 -4.34
CA PRO A 39 -7.02 -11.20 -4.85
C PRO A 39 -7.61 -12.08 -3.75
N GLN A 40 -7.04 -12.07 -2.55
CA GLN A 40 -7.56 -12.81 -1.39
C GLN A 40 -8.53 -11.99 -0.52
N GLY A 41 -8.87 -10.76 -0.92
CA GLY A 41 -9.68 -9.83 -0.14
C GLY A 41 -9.05 -9.42 1.20
N LYS A 42 -7.82 -9.86 1.48
CA LYS A 42 -7.08 -9.60 2.71
C LYS A 42 -5.69 -9.09 2.34
N ILE A 43 -5.34 -7.94 2.90
CA ILE A 43 -3.98 -7.41 2.82
C ILE A 43 -3.26 -7.92 4.07
N LYS A 44 -2.29 -8.83 3.88
CA LYS A 44 -1.45 -9.29 4.99
C LYS A 44 -0.28 -8.33 5.14
N ASN A 45 -0.28 -7.58 6.25
CA ASN A 45 0.90 -6.81 6.62
C ASN A 45 1.99 -7.77 7.10
N VAL A 46 3.09 -7.86 6.37
CA VAL A 46 4.28 -8.59 6.82
C VAL A 46 5.14 -7.60 7.59
N VAL A 47 5.46 -7.89 8.85
CA VAL A 47 6.44 -7.13 9.64
C VAL A 47 7.65 -8.02 9.85
N TYR A 48 8.82 -7.55 9.43
CA TYR A 48 10.10 -8.22 9.64
C TYR A 48 10.59 -7.90 11.05
N GLN A 49 10.94 -8.91 11.85
CA GLN A 49 11.39 -8.70 13.23
C GLN A 49 12.71 -7.92 13.27
N GLU A 50 13.52 -8.02 12.22
CA GLU A 50 14.75 -7.28 11.98
C GLU A 50 14.53 -5.75 11.98
N VAL A 51 13.31 -5.30 11.64
CA VAL A 51 12.94 -3.87 11.66
C VAL A 51 12.50 -3.41 13.06
N LEU A 52 12.14 -4.34 13.93
CA LEU A 52 11.71 -4.07 15.32
C LEU A 52 12.86 -4.19 16.33
N GLN A 53 13.98 -4.78 15.93
CA GLN A 53 15.20 -4.87 16.74
C GLN A 53 16.01 -3.58 16.58
N THR A 54 15.57 -2.50 17.23
CA THR A 54 16.38 -1.30 17.50
C THR A 54 17.23 -1.47 18.74
#